data_AF-A0A954PGC8-F1
#
_entry.id   AF-A0A954PGC8-F1
#
_cell.length_a   1.000
_cell.length_b   1.000
_cell.length_c   1.000
_cell.angle_alpha   90.00
_cell.angle_beta   90.00
_cell.angle_gamma   90.00
#
_symmetry.space_group_name_H-M   'P 1'
#
loop_
_entity.id
_entity.type
_entity.pdbx_description
1 polymer ?
#
loop_
_entity_poly.entity_id
_entity_poly.type
_entity_poly.pdbx_seq_one_letter_code
_entity_poly.pdbx_strand_id
1 'polypeptide(L)'
;MSQVRTARLWRDFLAQVASNEDRCLLISDTDAFREAAAMRVLRCNPSNDDLRCIIREVRAYREEAAKRLLKQKPSNDDLCEVVQYVPSFRKRAGKLIFKRNPSNADLLCIMLWIGTMRAAAWQRMLSNHPTKENLCVVIYHIESLRPLAWQRLIERDPSCDDLCSVISHAESLEEAAWKKLLELGPTNQDLRRLVAGLSRIRRESAHRLLQEHLSETDLRFVLETCPSSSETMEEILGIATV
;
A
#
# COMPACT_ATOMS: atom_id res chain seq x y z
N MET A 1 16.74 -41.87 8.35
CA MET A 1 16.73 -41.80 9.84
C MET A 1 16.86 -40.38 10.41
N SER A 2 17.31 -39.35 9.67
CA SER A 2 17.43 -37.98 10.22
C SER A 2 16.09 -37.23 10.34
N GLN A 3 15.20 -37.29 9.33
CA GLN A 3 13.91 -36.56 9.34
C GLN A 3 12.98 -36.93 10.52
N VAL A 4 13.00 -38.19 10.96
CA VAL A 4 12.15 -38.68 12.06
C VAL A 4 12.61 -38.16 13.43
N ARG A 5 13.93 -37.98 13.63
CA ARG A 5 14.48 -37.40 14.87
C ARG A 5 14.17 -35.91 14.95
N THR A 6 14.27 -35.20 13.82
CA THR A 6 13.89 -33.79 13.70
C THR A 6 12.40 -33.59 14.03
N ALA A 7 11.51 -34.42 13.47
CA ALA A 7 10.06 -34.34 13.74
C ALA A 7 9.64 -34.67 15.19
N ARG A 8 10.46 -35.40 15.95
CA ARG A 8 10.21 -35.67 17.38
C ARG A 8 10.67 -34.51 18.25
N LEU A 9 11.91 -34.04 18.05
CA LEU A 9 12.46 -32.88 18.75
C LEU A 9 11.60 -31.62 18.54
N TRP A 10 11.00 -31.45 17.37
CA TRP A 10 10.11 -30.31 17.10
C TRP A 10 8.70 -30.46 17.68
N ARG A 11 8.17 -31.68 17.78
CA ARG A 11 6.95 -31.90 18.56
C ARG A 11 7.19 -31.56 20.02
N ASP A 12 8.34 -31.92 20.53
CA ASP A 12 8.75 -31.64 21.91
C ASP A 12 9.00 -30.13 22.09
N PHE A 13 9.66 -29.45 21.15
CA PHE A 13 9.82 -27.99 21.15
C PHE A 13 8.49 -27.24 21.04
N LEU A 14 7.62 -27.55 20.07
CA LEU A 14 6.29 -26.92 19.95
C LEU A 14 5.35 -27.25 21.12
N ALA A 15 5.60 -28.35 21.83
CA ALA A 15 4.92 -28.69 23.08
C ALA A 15 5.48 -27.92 24.28
N GLN A 16 6.77 -27.55 24.25
CA GLN A 16 7.45 -26.74 25.28
C GLN A 16 7.30 -25.23 25.05
N VAL A 17 7.08 -24.78 23.81
CA VAL A 17 6.72 -23.39 23.48
C VAL A 17 5.34 -23.12 24.07
N ALA A 18 5.28 -22.30 25.12
CA ALA A 18 4.16 -22.29 26.05
C ALA A 18 2.96 -21.48 25.55
N SER A 19 3.18 -20.41 24.80
CA SER A 19 2.10 -19.50 24.37
C SER A 19 1.75 -19.63 22.88
N ASN A 20 0.57 -19.10 22.49
CA ASN A 20 0.27 -18.93 21.06
C ASN A 20 1.08 -17.78 20.43
N GLU A 21 1.51 -16.80 21.24
CA GLU A 21 2.35 -15.68 20.81
C GLU A 21 3.70 -16.18 20.27
N ASP A 22 4.39 -17.04 21.03
CA ASP A 22 5.64 -17.66 20.60
C ASP A 22 5.46 -18.49 19.31
N ARG A 23 4.28 -19.10 19.13
CA ARG A 23 3.95 -19.86 17.91
C ARG A 23 3.67 -18.94 16.73
N CYS A 24 3.12 -17.76 16.96
CA CYS A 24 2.93 -16.73 15.93
C CYS A 24 4.26 -16.12 15.47
N LEU A 25 5.25 -16.00 16.37
CA LEU A 25 6.62 -15.65 15.99
C LEU A 25 7.22 -16.70 15.05
N LEU A 26 7.09 -17.99 15.39
CA LEU A 26 7.56 -19.08 14.51
C LEU A 26 6.85 -19.10 13.15
N ILE A 27 5.56 -18.76 13.11
CA ILE A 27 4.79 -18.63 11.87
C ILE A 27 5.36 -17.51 10.99
N SER A 28 5.71 -16.38 11.59
CA SER A 28 6.24 -15.21 10.88
C SER A 28 7.67 -15.43 10.41
N ASP A 29 8.52 -16.05 11.24
CA ASP A 29 9.97 -16.06 11.05
C ASP A 29 10.51 -17.29 10.30
N THR A 30 9.76 -18.39 10.18
CA THR A 30 10.32 -19.62 9.61
C THR A 30 9.35 -20.40 8.72
N ASP A 31 9.61 -20.36 7.41
CA ASP A 31 8.84 -21.08 6.38
C ASP A 31 8.73 -22.59 6.66
N ALA A 32 9.82 -23.23 7.10
CA ALA A 32 9.89 -24.69 7.28
C ALA A 32 8.91 -25.24 8.33
N PHE A 33 8.41 -24.41 9.25
CA PHE A 33 7.59 -24.87 10.40
C PHE A 33 6.26 -24.14 10.52
N ARG A 34 6.01 -23.17 9.65
CA ARG A 34 4.83 -22.30 9.64
C ARG A 34 3.51 -23.07 9.72
N GLU A 35 3.35 -24.12 8.92
CA GLU A 35 2.12 -24.92 8.89
C GLU A 35 1.90 -25.74 10.17
N ALA A 36 2.96 -26.33 10.73
CA ALA A 36 2.86 -27.11 11.96
C ALA A 36 2.52 -26.23 13.17
N ALA A 37 3.13 -25.05 13.26
CA ALA A 37 2.82 -24.05 14.28
C ALA A 37 1.36 -23.56 14.15
N ALA A 38 0.91 -23.22 12.95
CA ALA A 38 -0.48 -22.81 12.71
C ALA A 38 -1.49 -23.89 13.07
N MET A 39 -1.24 -25.16 12.69
CA MET A 39 -2.09 -26.28 13.09
C MET A 39 -2.19 -26.40 14.62
N ARG A 40 -1.08 -26.17 15.34
CA ARG A 40 -1.07 -26.23 16.80
C ARG A 40 -1.86 -25.09 17.42
N VAL A 41 -1.67 -23.86 16.96
CA VAL A 41 -2.43 -22.68 17.39
C VAL A 41 -3.93 -22.90 17.18
N LEU A 42 -4.34 -23.41 16.01
CA LEU A 42 -5.74 -23.74 15.75
C LEU A 42 -6.31 -24.80 16.73
N ARG A 43 -5.50 -25.67 17.32
CA ARG A 43 -5.98 -26.65 18.31
C ARG A 43 -6.07 -26.10 19.73
N CYS A 44 -5.52 -24.91 20.00
CA CYS A 44 -5.32 -24.37 21.33
C CYS A 44 -6.06 -23.03 21.53
N ASN A 45 -7.40 -23.05 21.40
CA ASN A 45 -8.32 -21.91 21.60
C ASN A 45 -7.72 -20.54 21.20
N PRO A 46 -7.51 -20.30 19.90
CA PRO A 46 -6.78 -19.13 19.44
C PRO A 46 -7.56 -17.84 19.65
N SER A 47 -6.84 -16.78 20.03
CA SER A 47 -7.34 -15.40 20.05
C SER A 47 -7.58 -14.86 18.63
N ASN A 48 -8.19 -13.67 18.51
CA ASN A 48 -8.28 -13.01 17.21
C ASN A 48 -6.89 -12.74 16.61
N ASP A 49 -5.91 -12.36 17.44
CA ASP A 49 -4.53 -12.07 17.01
C ASP A 49 -3.83 -13.29 16.44
N ASP A 50 -3.97 -14.42 17.13
CA ASP A 50 -3.47 -15.72 16.66
C ASP A 50 -4.06 -16.08 15.30
N LEU A 51 -5.37 -15.86 15.13
CA LEU A 51 -6.07 -16.13 13.87
C LEU A 51 -5.65 -15.16 12.76
N ARG A 52 -5.40 -13.89 13.08
CA ARG A 52 -4.84 -12.90 12.12
C ARG A 52 -3.47 -13.32 11.63
N CYS A 53 -2.58 -13.74 12.54
CA CYS A 53 -1.26 -14.24 12.17
C CYS A 53 -1.38 -15.41 11.18
N ILE A 54 -2.26 -16.38 11.44
CA ILE A 54 -2.49 -17.50 10.53
C ILE A 54 -3.07 -17.04 9.18
N ILE A 55 -4.03 -16.12 9.19
CA ILE A 55 -4.64 -15.56 7.97
C ILE A 55 -3.60 -14.86 7.11
N ARG A 56 -2.66 -14.11 7.70
CA ARG A 56 -1.64 -13.38 6.94
C ARG A 56 -0.59 -14.32 6.38
N GLU A 57 -0.07 -15.22 7.21
CA GLU A 57 1.17 -15.92 6.88
C GLU A 57 0.93 -17.31 6.27
N VAL A 58 -0.15 -18.01 6.65
CA VAL A 58 -0.23 -19.47 6.40
C VAL A 58 -1.34 -19.84 5.43
N ARG A 59 -1.03 -19.81 4.13
CA ARG A 59 -1.99 -20.04 3.03
C ARG A 59 -2.89 -21.26 3.24
N ALA A 60 -2.33 -22.40 3.67
CA ALA A 60 -3.05 -23.65 3.85
C ALA A 60 -4.17 -23.59 4.92
N TYR A 61 -4.05 -22.69 5.91
CA TYR A 61 -4.97 -22.59 7.04
C TYR A 61 -5.80 -21.31 7.08
N ARG A 62 -5.62 -20.38 6.13
CA ARG A 62 -6.32 -19.08 6.12
C ARG A 62 -7.85 -19.21 6.17
N GLU A 63 -8.43 -20.13 5.40
CA GLU A 63 -9.88 -20.29 5.36
C GLU A 63 -10.45 -20.78 6.70
N GLU A 64 -9.79 -21.77 7.32
CA GLU A 64 -10.22 -22.30 8.62
C GLU A 64 -10.03 -21.24 9.72
N ALA A 65 -8.91 -20.50 9.69
CA ALA A 65 -8.67 -19.40 10.61
C ALA A 65 -9.72 -18.28 10.46
N ALA A 66 -10.02 -17.85 9.23
CA ALA A 66 -11.06 -16.86 8.95
C ALA A 66 -12.45 -17.34 9.38
N LYS A 67 -12.80 -18.60 9.11
CA LYS A 67 -14.06 -19.19 9.54
C LYS A 67 -14.23 -19.16 11.06
N ARG A 68 -13.15 -19.38 11.82
CA ARG A 68 -13.15 -19.27 13.28
C ARG A 68 -13.23 -17.83 13.74
N LEU A 69 -12.43 -16.94 13.17
CA LEU A 69 -12.41 -15.51 13.50
C LEU A 69 -13.80 -14.89 13.33
N LEU A 70 -14.50 -15.22 12.23
CA LEU A 70 -15.86 -14.76 11.95
C LEU A 70 -16.94 -15.29 12.91
N LYS A 71 -16.65 -16.33 13.70
CA LYS A 71 -17.55 -16.85 14.75
C LYS A 71 -17.29 -16.24 16.13
N GLN A 72 -16.17 -15.55 16.30
CA GLN A 72 -15.84 -14.85 17.54
C GLN A 72 -16.47 -13.44 17.53
N LYS A 73 -15.81 -12.46 18.16
CA LYS A 73 -16.17 -11.04 18.11
C LYS A 73 -15.03 -10.26 17.45
N PRO A 74 -14.84 -10.40 16.12
CA PRO A 74 -13.75 -9.71 15.43
C PRO A 74 -13.98 -8.19 15.40
N SER A 75 -12.91 -7.42 15.52
CA SER A 75 -12.86 -5.98 15.22
C SER A 75 -13.00 -5.72 13.70
N ASN A 76 -13.07 -4.46 13.27
CA ASN A 76 -13.03 -4.17 11.83
C ASN A 76 -11.65 -4.47 11.24
N ASP A 77 -10.56 -4.24 11.98
CA ASP A 77 -9.19 -4.61 11.56
C ASP A 77 -9.08 -6.12 11.33
N ASP A 78 -9.62 -6.93 12.23
CA ASP A 78 -9.68 -8.39 12.08
C ASP A 78 -10.45 -8.80 10.81
N LEU A 79 -11.53 -8.09 10.50
CA LEU A 79 -12.31 -8.32 9.29
C LEU A 79 -11.57 -7.85 8.03
N CYS A 80 -10.78 -6.78 8.10
CA CYS A 80 -9.94 -6.29 7.01
C CYS A 80 -8.90 -7.33 6.60
N GLU A 81 -8.30 -8.05 7.56
CA GLU A 81 -7.39 -9.18 7.28
C GLU A 81 -8.11 -10.28 6.47
N VAL A 82 -9.34 -10.62 6.87
CA VAL A 82 -10.16 -11.60 6.11
C VAL A 82 -10.48 -11.08 4.71
N VAL A 83 -10.82 -9.79 4.58
CA VAL A 83 -11.09 -9.14 3.30
C VAL A 83 -9.87 -9.21 2.39
N GLN A 84 -8.68 -8.92 2.89
CA GLN A 84 -7.46 -8.92 2.10
C GLN A 84 -7.06 -10.34 1.67
N TYR A 85 -6.91 -11.25 2.63
CA TYR A 85 -6.20 -12.52 2.42
C TYR A 85 -7.09 -13.72 2.11
N VAL A 86 -8.42 -13.63 2.28
CA VAL A 86 -9.32 -14.79 2.18
C VAL A 86 -10.48 -14.55 1.20
N PRO A 87 -10.27 -14.79 -0.12
CA PRO A 87 -11.24 -14.46 -1.17
C PRO A 87 -12.64 -15.04 -0.95
N SER A 88 -12.75 -16.26 -0.44
CA SER A 88 -14.02 -16.97 -0.19
C SER A 88 -14.89 -16.29 0.88
N PHE A 89 -14.27 -15.62 1.86
CA PHE A 89 -14.98 -14.92 2.94
C PHE A 89 -15.04 -13.40 2.78
N ARG A 90 -14.29 -12.86 1.82
CA ARG A 90 -14.13 -11.41 1.58
C ARG A 90 -15.44 -10.63 1.56
N LYS A 91 -16.41 -11.03 0.72
CA LYS A 91 -17.71 -10.33 0.61
C LYS A 91 -18.50 -10.37 1.92
N ARG A 92 -18.40 -11.46 2.69
CA ARG A 92 -19.07 -11.59 3.99
C ARG A 92 -18.43 -10.68 5.03
N ALA A 93 -17.10 -10.68 5.13
CA ALA A 93 -16.37 -9.81 6.03
C ALA A 93 -16.61 -8.32 5.71
N GLY A 94 -16.53 -7.94 4.43
CA GLY A 94 -16.84 -6.57 3.99
C GLY A 94 -18.25 -6.11 4.34
N LYS A 95 -19.26 -6.98 4.20
CA LYS A 95 -20.64 -6.68 4.65
C LYS A 95 -20.74 -6.48 6.16
N LEU A 96 -19.94 -7.17 6.96
CA LEU A 96 -19.91 -6.98 8.41
C LEU A 96 -19.28 -5.64 8.78
N ILE A 97 -18.13 -5.30 8.19
CA ILE A 97 -17.47 -4.00 8.34
C ILE A 97 -18.46 -2.87 8.01
N PHE A 98 -19.13 -2.96 6.85
CA PHE A 98 -20.04 -1.93 6.37
C PHE A 98 -21.21 -1.64 7.33
N LYS A 99 -21.64 -2.63 8.12
CA LYS A 99 -22.73 -2.48 9.10
C LYS A 99 -22.26 -1.87 10.43
N ARG A 100 -20.96 -1.82 10.71
CA ARG A 100 -20.38 -1.49 12.02
C ARG A 100 -19.79 -0.09 12.10
N ASN A 101 -20.41 0.87 11.43
CA ASN A 101 -19.93 2.25 11.32
C ASN A 101 -18.44 2.34 10.91
N PRO A 102 -18.11 1.98 9.66
CA PRO A 102 -16.73 1.85 9.22
C PRO A 102 -15.98 3.20 9.19
N SER A 103 -14.70 3.16 9.54
CA SER A 103 -13.74 4.26 9.33
C SER A 103 -13.38 4.42 7.85
N ASN A 104 -12.64 5.48 7.48
CA ASN A 104 -12.14 5.61 6.11
C ASN A 104 -11.14 4.51 5.75
N ALA A 105 -10.34 4.03 6.70
CA ALA A 105 -9.42 2.90 6.48
C ALA A 105 -10.20 1.59 6.18
N ASP A 106 -11.28 1.34 6.92
CA ASP A 106 -12.18 0.21 6.69
C ASP A 106 -12.81 0.27 5.28
N LEU A 107 -13.25 1.46 4.87
CA LEU A 107 -13.88 1.68 3.56
C LEU A 107 -12.86 1.51 2.42
N LEU A 108 -11.63 2.00 2.60
CA LEU A 108 -10.53 1.76 1.67
C LEU A 108 -10.27 0.26 1.51
N CYS A 109 -10.20 -0.51 2.61
CA CYS A 109 -10.04 -1.95 2.55
C CYS A 109 -11.14 -2.62 1.71
N ILE A 110 -12.41 -2.23 1.91
CA ILE A 110 -13.53 -2.73 1.09
C ILE A 110 -13.36 -2.34 -0.38
N MET A 111 -12.99 -1.10 -0.69
CA MET A 111 -12.89 -0.62 -2.07
C MET A 111 -11.74 -1.29 -2.84
N LEU A 112 -10.61 -1.54 -2.17
CA LEU A 112 -9.44 -2.21 -2.74
C LEU A 112 -9.79 -3.65 -3.13
N TRP A 113 -10.40 -4.40 -2.21
CA TRP A 113 -10.53 -5.85 -2.36
C TRP A 113 -11.90 -6.31 -2.87
N ILE A 114 -12.96 -5.51 -2.72
CA ILE A 114 -14.36 -5.91 -2.99
C ILE A 114 -14.99 -5.03 -4.07
N GLY A 115 -14.68 -5.31 -5.34
CA GLY A 115 -15.17 -4.53 -6.48
C GLY A 115 -16.68 -4.29 -6.48
N THR A 116 -17.48 -5.31 -6.15
CA THR A 116 -18.96 -5.18 -6.10
C THR A 116 -19.50 -4.24 -5.00
N MET A 117 -18.68 -3.88 -4.01
CA MET A 117 -19.07 -2.96 -2.92
C MET A 117 -18.37 -1.59 -3.04
N ARG A 118 -17.49 -1.42 -4.02
CA ARG A 118 -16.63 -0.26 -4.17
C ARG A 118 -17.40 1.05 -4.29
N ALA A 119 -18.46 1.09 -5.09
CA ALA A 119 -19.27 2.30 -5.25
C ALA A 119 -19.96 2.71 -3.94
N ALA A 120 -20.53 1.75 -3.20
CA ALA A 120 -21.17 2.03 -1.91
C ALA A 120 -20.16 2.47 -0.85
N ALA A 121 -18.99 1.85 -0.81
CA ALA A 121 -17.92 2.23 0.10
C ALA A 121 -17.34 3.61 -0.21
N TRP A 122 -17.17 3.95 -1.49
CA TRP A 122 -16.78 5.29 -1.93
C TRP A 122 -17.76 6.35 -1.44
N GLN A 123 -19.06 6.16 -1.67
CA GLN A 123 -20.09 7.12 -1.23
C GLN A 123 -20.10 7.29 0.29
N ARG A 124 -20.00 6.18 1.04
CA ARG A 124 -19.90 6.22 2.51
C ARG A 124 -18.65 6.97 2.96
N MET A 125 -17.52 6.79 2.26
CA MET A 125 -16.26 7.45 2.60
C MET A 125 -16.36 8.95 2.39
N LEU A 126 -17.01 9.40 1.29
CA LEU A 126 -17.26 10.82 1.04
C LEU A 126 -18.09 11.47 2.16
N SER A 127 -19.11 10.77 2.66
CA SER A 127 -19.90 11.21 3.81
C SER A 127 -19.09 11.26 5.12
N ASN A 128 -18.01 10.49 5.21
CA ASN A 128 -17.08 10.49 6.35
C ASN A 128 -15.94 11.51 6.19
N HIS A 129 -16.01 12.42 5.23
CA HIS A 129 -15.01 13.47 4.99
C HIS A 129 -13.57 12.91 4.87
N PRO A 130 -13.21 12.30 3.72
CA PRO A 130 -11.90 11.68 3.56
C PRO A 130 -10.79 12.73 3.62
N THR A 131 -9.65 12.31 4.18
CA THR A 131 -8.40 13.10 4.16
C THR A 131 -7.79 13.10 2.77
N LYS A 132 -6.84 14.01 2.50
CA LYS A 132 -6.06 14.02 1.24
C LYS A 132 -5.32 12.69 1.04
N GLU A 133 -4.73 12.15 2.10
CA GLU A 133 -4.10 10.84 2.11
C GLU A 133 -5.07 9.72 1.69
N ASN A 134 -6.31 9.72 2.20
CA ASN A 134 -7.29 8.73 1.76
C ASN A 134 -7.60 8.84 0.26
N LEU A 135 -7.65 10.06 -0.29
CA LEU A 135 -7.89 10.28 -1.72
C LEU A 135 -6.69 9.83 -2.56
N CYS A 136 -5.46 10.10 -2.10
CA CYS A 136 -4.23 9.60 -2.70
C CYS A 136 -4.23 8.07 -2.81
N VAL A 137 -4.56 7.35 -1.74
CA VAL A 137 -4.69 5.88 -1.75
C VAL A 137 -5.68 5.40 -2.81
N VAL A 138 -6.83 6.08 -2.98
CA VAL A 138 -7.80 5.73 -4.03
C VAL A 138 -7.23 5.99 -5.42
N ILE A 139 -6.54 7.11 -5.63
CA ILE A 139 -5.90 7.46 -6.90
C ILE A 139 -4.87 6.39 -7.31
N TYR A 140 -4.07 5.92 -6.37
CA TYR A 140 -2.97 4.98 -6.63
C TYR A 140 -3.47 3.58 -6.96
N HIS A 141 -4.48 3.11 -6.23
CA HIS A 141 -4.83 1.69 -6.27
C HIS A 141 -6.16 1.38 -6.97
N ILE A 142 -6.99 2.39 -7.28
CA ILE A 142 -8.36 2.16 -7.74
C ILE A 142 -8.65 2.97 -8.99
N GLU A 143 -8.19 2.44 -10.12
CA GLU A 143 -8.34 3.06 -11.45
C GLU A 143 -9.76 3.54 -11.76
N SER A 144 -10.78 2.73 -11.48
CA SER A 144 -12.18 3.07 -11.77
C SER A 144 -12.70 4.29 -11.00
N LEU A 145 -12.04 4.69 -9.91
CA LEU A 145 -12.42 5.85 -9.09
C LEU A 145 -11.41 6.99 -9.18
N ARG A 146 -10.30 6.79 -9.87
CA ARG A 146 -9.18 7.73 -9.93
C ARG A 146 -9.59 9.13 -10.40
N PRO A 147 -10.40 9.32 -11.47
CA PRO A 147 -10.84 10.66 -11.87
C PRO A 147 -11.68 11.37 -10.80
N LEU A 148 -12.55 10.62 -10.10
CA LEU A 148 -13.39 11.18 -9.03
C LEU A 148 -12.55 11.56 -7.81
N ALA A 149 -11.62 10.69 -7.41
CA ALA A 149 -10.73 10.95 -6.28
C ALA A 149 -9.80 12.14 -6.56
N TRP A 150 -9.30 12.26 -7.79
CA TRP A 150 -8.54 13.43 -8.25
C TRP A 150 -9.33 14.72 -8.09
N GLN A 151 -10.56 14.77 -8.58
CA GLN A 151 -11.41 15.95 -8.44
C GLN A 151 -11.58 16.34 -6.95
N ARG A 152 -11.83 15.36 -6.08
CA ARG A 152 -11.99 15.61 -4.64
C ARG A 152 -10.71 16.04 -3.94
N LEU A 153 -9.55 15.65 -4.47
CA LEU A 153 -8.25 16.07 -3.96
C LEU A 153 -8.00 17.52 -4.34
N ILE A 154 -8.27 17.91 -5.58
CA ILE A 154 -8.16 19.31 -6.04
C ILE A 154 -9.07 20.25 -5.25
N GLU A 155 -10.32 19.84 -4.99
CA GLU A 155 -11.27 20.60 -4.14
C GLU A 155 -10.75 20.84 -2.71
N ARG A 156 -9.72 20.11 -2.27
CA ARG A 156 -9.14 20.16 -0.92
C ARG A 156 -7.76 20.83 -0.87
N ASP A 157 -7.36 21.51 -1.94
CA ASP A 157 -6.09 22.23 -2.01
C ASP A 157 -4.87 21.33 -1.70
N PRO A 158 -4.47 20.48 -2.67
CA PRO A 158 -3.36 19.56 -2.49
C PRO A 158 -2.04 20.32 -2.35
N SER A 159 -1.14 19.78 -1.55
CA SER A 159 0.24 20.27 -1.42
C SER A 159 1.12 19.78 -2.58
N CYS A 160 2.32 20.36 -2.72
CA CYS A 160 3.32 19.84 -3.65
C CYS A 160 3.63 18.35 -3.39
N ASP A 161 3.70 17.93 -2.13
CA ASP A 161 3.89 16.52 -1.74
C ASP A 161 2.77 15.62 -2.25
N ASP A 162 1.51 16.05 -2.10
CA ASP A 162 0.34 15.32 -2.59
C ASP A 162 0.43 15.14 -4.12
N LEU A 163 0.78 16.21 -4.85
CA LEU A 163 0.86 16.22 -6.31
C LEU A 163 2.05 15.42 -6.84
N CYS A 164 3.23 15.55 -6.23
CA CYS A 164 4.41 14.73 -6.55
C CYS A 164 4.09 13.24 -6.38
N SER A 165 3.33 12.90 -5.34
CA SER A 165 2.93 11.52 -5.10
C SER A 165 1.92 11.03 -6.14
N VAL A 166 0.98 11.87 -6.59
CA VAL A 166 0.08 11.56 -7.72
C VAL A 166 0.85 11.36 -9.02
N ILE A 167 1.77 12.27 -9.38
CA ILE A 167 2.62 12.16 -10.58
C ILE A 167 3.39 10.83 -10.58
N SER A 168 3.91 10.42 -9.43
CA SER A 168 4.73 9.22 -9.31
C SER A 168 3.95 7.90 -9.40
N HIS A 169 2.64 7.91 -9.12
CA HIS A 169 1.85 6.67 -8.97
C HIS A 169 0.63 6.58 -9.89
N ALA A 170 0.26 7.64 -10.60
CA ALA A 170 -0.93 7.68 -11.44
C ALA A 170 -0.61 8.33 -12.80
N GLU A 171 -0.02 7.55 -13.71
CA GLU A 171 0.33 7.97 -15.09
C GLU A 171 -0.83 8.68 -15.79
N SER A 172 -2.06 8.16 -15.65
CA SER A 172 -3.25 8.76 -16.27
C SER A 172 -3.61 10.17 -15.77
N LEU A 173 -3.02 10.62 -14.65
CA LEU A 173 -3.22 11.96 -14.07
C LEU A 173 -1.93 12.80 -14.10
N GLU A 174 -0.85 12.26 -14.64
CA GLU A 174 0.49 12.83 -14.58
C GLU A 174 0.52 14.29 -15.05
N GLU A 175 0.03 14.55 -16.27
CA GLU A 175 0.00 15.90 -16.87
C GLU A 175 -0.86 16.89 -16.06
N ALA A 176 -2.02 16.43 -15.57
CA ALA A 176 -2.94 17.28 -14.81
C ALA A 176 -2.36 17.63 -13.44
N ALA A 177 -1.71 16.67 -12.77
CA ALA A 177 -1.05 16.87 -11.50
C ALA A 177 0.18 17.77 -11.63
N TRP A 178 0.94 17.62 -12.71
CA TRP A 178 2.06 18.51 -13.03
C TRP A 178 1.65 19.94 -13.26
N LYS A 179 0.65 20.16 -14.10
CA LYS A 179 0.12 21.50 -14.33
C LYS A 179 -0.30 22.15 -13.02
N LYS A 180 -0.98 21.39 -12.15
CA LYS A 180 -1.38 21.90 -10.84
C LYS A 180 -0.18 22.18 -9.93
N LEU A 181 0.86 21.35 -9.98
CA LEU A 181 2.07 21.54 -9.19
C LEU A 181 2.78 22.84 -9.60
N LEU A 182 2.88 23.11 -10.90
CA LEU A 182 3.46 24.35 -11.42
C LEU A 182 2.70 25.59 -10.96
N GLU A 183 1.37 25.53 -10.87
CA GLU A 183 0.55 26.62 -10.32
C GLU A 183 0.87 26.92 -8.85
N LEU A 184 1.32 25.92 -8.08
CA LEU A 184 1.70 26.08 -6.66
C LEU A 184 3.13 26.58 -6.47
N GLY A 185 3.97 26.57 -7.51
CA GLY A 185 5.39 26.91 -7.42
C GLY A 185 6.19 25.83 -6.69
N PRO A 186 6.58 24.72 -7.36
CA PRO A 186 7.32 23.64 -6.72
C PRO A 186 8.70 24.09 -6.27
N THR A 187 9.18 23.56 -5.16
CA THR A 187 10.55 23.79 -4.69
C THR A 187 11.55 22.93 -5.46
N ASN A 188 12.84 23.27 -5.39
CA ASN A 188 13.91 22.41 -5.91
C ASN A 188 13.84 20.98 -5.32
N GLN A 189 13.40 20.83 -4.07
CA GLN A 189 13.24 19.51 -3.45
C GLN A 189 12.12 18.71 -4.12
N ASP A 190 11.01 19.35 -4.48
CA ASP A 190 9.90 18.72 -5.22
C ASP A 190 10.37 18.27 -6.61
N LEU A 191 11.07 19.16 -7.33
CA LEU A 191 11.63 18.86 -8.64
C LEU A 191 12.65 17.72 -8.59
N ARG A 192 13.55 17.68 -7.58
CA ARG A 192 14.48 16.58 -7.37
C ARG A 192 13.78 15.23 -7.19
N ARG A 193 12.68 15.20 -6.42
CA ARG A 193 11.87 13.98 -6.24
C ARG A 193 11.31 13.49 -7.58
N LEU A 194 10.82 14.40 -8.41
CA LEU A 194 10.29 14.06 -9.73
C LEU A 194 11.39 13.61 -10.70
N VAL A 195 12.59 14.20 -10.63
CA VAL A 195 13.74 13.79 -11.43
C VAL A 195 14.24 12.39 -11.05
N ALA A 196 14.26 12.06 -9.75
CA ALA A 196 14.57 10.71 -9.28
C ALA A 196 13.51 9.67 -9.67
N GLY A 197 12.25 10.08 -9.80
CA GLY A 197 11.14 9.20 -10.18
C GLY A 197 11.17 8.79 -11.66
N LEU A 198 10.42 7.75 -12.02
CA LEU A 198 10.25 7.26 -13.41
C LEU A 198 9.14 8.03 -14.17
N SER A 199 8.92 9.30 -13.86
CA SER A 199 7.85 10.08 -14.50
C SER A 199 8.26 10.51 -15.91
N ARG A 200 7.30 10.60 -16.82
CA ARG A 200 7.51 11.19 -18.16
C ARG A 200 7.91 12.66 -18.05
N ILE A 201 7.49 13.33 -16.97
CA ILE A 201 7.83 14.71 -16.65
C ILE A 201 9.26 14.87 -16.08
N ARG A 202 10.02 13.78 -15.89
CA ARG A 202 11.43 13.85 -15.43
C ARG A 202 12.24 14.90 -16.18
N ARG A 203 12.14 14.94 -17.51
CA ARG A 203 12.89 15.88 -18.35
C ARG A 203 12.51 17.33 -18.07
N GLU A 204 11.21 17.63 -18.04
CA GLU A 204 10.73 18.99 -17.77
C GLU A 204 11.03 19.42 -16.33
N SER A 205 10.98 18.49 -15.38
CA SER A 205 11.38 18.72 -13.99
C SER A 205 12.87 19.05 -13.88
N ALA A 206 13.73 18.32 -14.59
CA ALA A 206 15.17 18.58 -14.63
C ALA A 206 15.48 19.94 -15.27
N HIS A 207 14.82 20.25 -16.39
CA HIS A 207 14.97 21.54 -17.06
C HIS A 207 14.59 22.70 -16.12
N ARG A 208 13.46 22.60 -15.42
CA ARG A 208 13.03 23.63 -14.46
C ARG A 208 13.97 23.74 -13.27
N LEU A 209 14.45 22.62 -12.73
CA LEU A 209 15.41 22.60 -11.62
C LEU A 209 16.70 23.37 -11.98
N LEU A 210 17.11 23.30 -13.25
CA LEU A 210 18.29 23.98 -13.78
C LEU A 210 18.02 25.45 -14.18
N GLN A 211 16.75 25.86 -14.34
CA GLN A 211 16.39 27.25 -14.64
C GLN A 211 16.24 28.10 -13.37
N GLU A 212 15.71 27.53 -12.28
CA GLU A 212 15.29 28.33 -11.13
C GLU A 212 16.47 28.79 -10.28
N HIS A 213 17.49 27.97 -9.98
CA HIS A 213 18.78 28.40 -9.42
C HIS A 213 19.79 27.25 -9.51
N LEU A 214 20.81 27.38 -10.36
CA LEU A 214 21.86 26.38 -10.58
C LEU A 214 22.78 26.24 -9.35
N SER A 215 22.38 25.43 -8.36
CA SER A 215 23.36 24.94 -7.39
C SER A 215 24.21 23.85 -8.03
N GLU A 216 25.50 23.81 -7.71
CA GLU A 216 26.39 22.72 -8.15
C GLU A 216 25.84 21.34 -7.72
N THR A 217 25.10 21.31 -6.59
CA THR A 217 24.40 20.12 -6.09
C THR A 217 23.26 19.68 -7.01
N ASP A 218 22.45 20.60 -7.52
CA ASP A 218 21.36 20.31 -8.45
C ASP A 218 21.89 19.80 -9.80
N LEU A 219 22.97 20.42 -10.30
CA LEU A 219 23.68 19.97 -11.51
C LEU A 219 24.21 18.55 -11.36
N ARG A 220 24.96 18.28 -10.28
CA ARG A 220 25.49 16.94 -10.00
C ARG A 220 24.38 15.91 -9.87
N PHE A 221 23.30 16.25 -9.18
CA PHE A 221 22.15 15.36 -9.00
C PHE A 221 21.49 14.99 -10.33
N VAL A 222 21.24 15.96 -11.21
CA VAL A 222 20.67 15.69 -12.55
C VAL A 222 21.62 14.81 -13.37
N LEU A 223 22.93 15.07 -13.35
CA LEU A 223 23.92 14.28 -14.09
C LEU A 223 24.01 12.82 -13.60
N GLU A 224 23.91 12.59 -12.29
CA GLU A 224 23.92 11.25 -11.70
C GLU A 224 22.62 10.47 -11.95
N THR A 225 21.48 11.18 -11.96
CA THR A 225 20.14 10.56 -12.01
C THR A 225 19.60 10.42 -13.44
N CYS A 226 20.15 11.17 -14.38
CA CYS A 226 19.89 11.07 -15.81
C CYS A 226 21.15 10.63 -16.61
N PRO A 227 21.73 9.44 -16.33
CA PRO A 227 22.92 8.97 -17.04
C PRO A 227 22.54 8.43 -18.43
N SER A 228 22.41 9.34 -19.38
CA SER A 228 22.60 9.20 -20.83
C SER A 228 22.27 7.86 -21.50
N SER A 229 21.31 7.88 -22.43
CA SER A 229 21.46 7.13 -23.69
C SER A 229 20.82 7.86 -24.88
N SER A 230 21.17 9.14 -25.06
CA SER A 230 21.10 9.96 -26.31
C SER A 230 21.08 11.46 -26.01
N GLU A 231 20.75 11.84 -24.77
CA GLU A 231 20.42 13.22 -24.41
C GLU A 231 21.68 13.98 -23.99
N THR A 232 22.12 14.94 -24.81
CA THR A 232 23.24 15.81 -24.48
C THR A 232 22.81 16.84 -23.43
N MET A 233 23.75 17.27 -22.59
CA MET A 233 23.54 18.33 -21.61
C MET A 233 22.98 19.62 -22.24
N GLU A 234 23.24 19.82 -23.54
CA GLU A 234 22.72 20.90 -24.39
C GLU A 234 21.20 20.83 -24.55
N GLU A 235 20.62 19.65 -24.75
CA GLU A 235 19.16 19.45 -24.84
C GLU A 235 18.47 19.71 -23.50
N ILE A 236 19.09 19.30 -22.39
CA ILE A 236 18.55 19.47 -21.04
C ILE A 236 18.68 20.93 -20.57
N LEU A 237 19.74 21.64 -20.96
CA LEU A 237 19.93 23.06 -20.63
C LEU A 237 19.29 24.03 -21.64
N GLY A 238 18.74 23.53 -22.75
CA GLY A 238 18.21 24.37 -23.82
C GLY A 238 19.26 25.28 -24.47
N ILE A 239 20.54 24.91 -24.39
CA ILE A 239 21.63 25.68 -24.99
C ILE A 239 21.64 25.35 -26.48
N ALA A 240 21.06 26.23 -27.30
CA ALA A 240 21.17 26.15 -28.75
C ALA A 240 22.65 26.33 -29.14
N THR A 241 23.25 25.30 -29.75
CA THR A 241 24.55 25.42 -30.42
C THR A 241 24.39 26.37 -31.62
N VAL A 242 25.10 27.51 -31.56
CA VAL A 242 25.27 28.47 -32.66
C VAL A 242 26.19 27.90 -33.72
#